data_AF-A0A426XHT3-F1
#
_entry.id   AF-A0A426XHT3-F1
#
_cell.length_a   1.000
_cell.length_b   1.000
_cell.length_c   1.000
_cell.angle_alpha   90.00
_cell.angle_beta   90.00
_cell.angle_gamma   90.00
#
_symmetry.space_group_name_H-M   'P 1'
#
loop_
_entity.id
_entity.type
_entity.pdbx_description
1 polymer ?
#
loop_
_entity_poly.entity_id
_entity_poly.type
_entity_poly.pdbx_seq_one_letter_code
_entity_poly.pdbx_strand_id
1 'polypeptide(L)'
;MLLSSVFLRAGCEVYNLGTGKGTSVLEMVAAFEKTSGKVFSSTHASCSQKIPVVKAGRRHGDAEILYASTRKAEKELKWKYVIA
;
A
#
# COMPACT_ATOMS: atom_id res chain seq x y z
N MET A 1 42.27 -11.49 -26.08
CA MET A 1 41.35 -10.33 -26.12
C MET A 1 40.02 -10.85 -26.65
N LEU A 2 38.88 -10.79 -25.98
CA LEU A 2 38.39 -9.88 -24.95
C LEU A 2 37.59 -10.66 -23.89
N LEU A 3 37.93 -10.46 -22.61
CA LEU A 3 36.94 -10.62 -21.54
C LEU A 3 35.91 -9.51 -21.74
N SER A 4 34.74 -9.84 -22.27
CA SER A 4 33.59 -8.95 -22.25
C SER A 4 33.09 -8.82 -20.81
N SER A 5 33.71 -7.87 -20.10
CA SER A 5 33.15 -7.08 -19.00
C SER A 5 32.09 -7.78 -18.15
N VAL A 6 32.55 -8.66 -17.25
CA VAL A 6 31.79 -8.95 -16.03
C VAL A 6 31.83 -7.67 -15.20
N PHE A 7 30.87 -6.78 -15.43
CA PHE A 7 30.60 -5.67 -14.52
C PHE A 7 30.00 -6.31 -13.26
N LEU A 8 30.87 -6.74 -12.35
CA LEU A 8 30.50 -7.04 -10.97
C LEU A 8 29.72 -5.81 -10.48
N ARG A 9 28.41 -5.96 -10.27
CA ARG A 9 27.61 -4.99 -9.51
C ARG A 9 28.12 -5.01 -8.07
N ALA A 10 29.28 -4.42 -7.83
CA ALA A 10 29.75 -4.07 -6.50
C ALA A 10 29.02 -2.78 -6.12
N GLY A 11 27.82 -2.89 -5.54
CA GLY A 11 27.03 -1.70 -5.24
C GLY A 11 25.79 -1.98 -4.40
N CYS A 12 25.56 -1.11 -3.42
CA CYS A 12 24.31 -1.01 -2.67
C CYS A 12 23.20 -0.51 -3.61
N GLU A 13 22.07 -1.22 -3.64
CA GLU A 13 20.94 -0.89 -4.52
C GLU A 13 19.67 -0.68 -3.69
N VAL A 14 18.90 0.35 -4.05
CA VAL A 14 17.63 0.68 -3.39
C VAL A 14 16.46 0.30 -4.29
N TYR A 15 15.42 -0.28 -3.70
CA TYR A 15 14.20 -0.70 -4.38
C TYR A 15 12.97 -0.24 -3.60
N ASN A 16 11.97 0.26 -4.31
CA ASN A 16 10.66 0.48 -3.74
C ASN A 16 9.90 -0.85 -3.71
N LEU A 17 9.42 -1.24 -2.53
CA LEU A 17 8.55 -2.40 -2.36
C LEU A 17 7.17 -1.89 -1.96
N GLY A 18 6.21 -2.06 -2.85
CA GLY A 18 4.83 -1.67 -2.64
C GLY A 18 3.95 -2.16 -3.78
N THR A 19 2.67 -1.82 -3.74
CA THR A 19 1.67 -2.37 -4.66
C THR A 19 1.56 -1.60 -5.98
N GLY A 20 2.11 -0.39 -6.05
CA GLY A 20 1.86 0.55 -7.15
C GLY A 20 0.47 1.19 -7.13
N LYS A 21 -0.37 0.83 -6.16
CA LYS A 21 -1.75 1.31 -6.03
C LYS A 21 -1.90 2.11 -4.75
N GLY A 22 -2.30 3.36 -4.88
CA GLY A 22 -2.71 4.18 -3.74
C GLY A 22 -4.03 3.68 -3.16
N THR A 23 -4.22 3.87 -1.85
CA THR A 23 -5.50 3.66 -1.17
C THR A 23 -5.78 4.90 -0.34
N SER A 24 -6.95 5.49 -0.53
CA SER A 24 -7.36 6.65 0.24
C SER A 24 -7.71 6.27 1.67
N VAL A 25 -7.72 7.27 2.56
CA VAL A 25 -8.10 7.08 3.98
C VAL A 25 -9.49 6.45 4.11
N LEU A 26 -10.46 6.94 3.33
CA LEU A 26 -11.84 6.46 3.42
C LEU A 26 -12.01 5.04 2.84
N GLU A 27 -11.28 4.69 1.79
CA GLU A 27 -11.25 3.31 1.29
C GLU A 27 -10.68 2.34 2.32
N MET A 28 -9.62 2.74 3.04
CA MET A 28 -9.04 1.92 4.10
C MET A 28 -10.01 1.73 5.28
N VAL A 29 -10.71 2.80 5.70
CA VAL A 29 -11.76 2.70 6.73
C VAL A 29 -12.86 1.75 6.28
N ALA A 30 -13.39 1.92 5.05
CA ALA A 30 -14.45 1.08 4.53
C ALA A 30 -14.04 -0.40 4.40
N ALA A 31 -12.82 -0.66 3.93
CA ALA A 31 -12.27 -2.02 3.85
C ALA A 31 -12.17 -2.66 5.23
N PHE A 32 -11.74 -1.89 6.24
CA PHE A 32 -11.62 -2.37 7.61
C PHE A 32 -12.99 -2.60 8.28
N GLU A 33 -13.98 -1.72 8.07
CA GLU A 33 -15.36 -1.95 8.53
C GLU A 33 -15.94 -3.24 7.95
N LYS A 34 -15.66 -3.49 6.66
CA LYS A 34 -16.06 -4.71 5.95
C LYS A 34 -15.44 -5.97 6.55
N THR A 35 -14.13 -5.98 6.77
CA THR A 35 -13.43 -7.16 7.28
C THR A 35 -13.67 -7.41 8.77
N SER A 36 -13.91 -6.36 9.55
CA SER A 36 -14.17 -6.46 11.00
C SER A 36 -15.62 -6.83 11.36
N GLY A 37 -16.51 -7.05 10.38
CA GLY A 37 -17.92 -7.37 10.64
C GLY A 37 -18.73 -6.20 11.22
N LYS A 38 -18.25 -4.97 11.06
CA LYS A 38 -18.88 -3.73 11.56
C LYS A 38 -19.76 -3.03 10.53
N VAL A 39 -20.07 -3.71 9.42
CA VAL A 39 -20.91 -3.18 8.33
C VAL A 39 -22.36 -3.06 8.78
N PHE A 40 -23.04 -2.03 8.26
CA PHE A 40 -24.46 -1.71 8.42
C PHE A 40 -25.39 -2.93 8.36
N SER A 41 -25.62 -3.59 9.48
CA SER A 41 -26.76 -4.49 9.66
C SER A 41 -27.85 -3.72 10.41
N SER A 42 -28.92 -3.43 9.69
CA SER A 42 -30.10 -2.72 10.19
C SER A 42 -31.06 -3.61 10.99
N THR A 43 -30.71 -4.86 11.33
CA THR A 43 -31.71 -5.80 11.86
C THR A 43 -31.39 -6.53 13.17
N HIS A 44 -30.17 -6.54 13.74
CA HIS A 44 -29.97 -7.11 15.09
C HIS A 44 -28.88 -6.40 15.91
N ALA A 45 -29.30 -5.85 17.05
CA ALA A 45 -28.55 -4.93 17.92
C ALA A 45 -27.54 -5.62 18.87
N SER A 46 -26.65 -6.45 18.35
CA SER A 46 -25.51 -6.94 19.13
C SER A 46 -24.23 -6.93 18.29
N CYS A 47 -23.46 -5.84 18.41
CA CYS A 47 -22.04 -5.71 18.07
C CYS A 47 -21.57 -5.32 16.65
N SER A 48 -22.38 -4.73 15.77
CA SER A 48 -21.84 -4.02 14.57
C SER A 48 -21.98 -2.50 14.74
N GLN A 49 -20.87 -1.83 15.10
CA GLN A 49 -20.79 -0.38 15.28
C GLN A 49 -19.85 0.21 14.22
N LYS A 50 -20.33 1.20 13.47
CA LYS A 50 -19.56 1.97 12.48
C LYS A 50 -18.35 2.63 13.14
N ILE A 51 -17.24 2.76 12.42
CA ILE A 51 -16.07 3.49 12.90
C ILE A 51 -16.35 4.99 12.78
N PRO A 52 -16.32 5.75 13.90
CA PRO A 52 -16.48 7.20 13.83
C PRO A 52 -15.28 7.83 13.12
N VAL A 53 -15.54 8.65 12.08
CA VAL A 53 -14.53 9.40 11.35
C VAL A 53 -14.84 10.89 11.45
N VAL A 54 -13.87 11.68 11.90
CA VAL A 54 -13.99 13.14 11.99
C VAL A 54 -13.00 13.77 11.03
N LYS A 55 -13.47 14.68 10.17
CA LYS A 55 -12.58 15.49 9.33
C LYS A 55 -11.94 16.58 10.19
N ALA A 56 -10.62 16.58 10.25
CA ALA A 56 -9.82 17.60 10.92
C ALA A 56 -8.94 18.35 9.91
N GLY A 57 -8.21 19.38 10.38
CA GLY A 57 -7.22 20.07 9.56
C GLY A 57 -6.10 19.14 9.09
N ARG A 58 -5.38 19.54 8.03
CA ARG A 58 -4.23 18.77 7.53
C ARG A 58 -3.15 18.70 8.62
N ARG A 59 -2.62 17.50 8.87
CA ARG A 59 -1.46 17.33 9.74
C ARG A 59 -0.22 17.88 9.02
N HIS A 60 0.58 18.68 9.73
CA HIS A 60 1.80 19.25 9.18
C HIS A 60 2.75 18.14 8.71
N GLY A 61 3.32 18.29 7.52
CA GLY A 61 4.23 17.30 6.91
C GLY A 61 3.56 16.19 6.10
N ASP A 62 2.23 16.08 6.09
CA ASP A 62 1.55 15.09 5.25
C ASP A 62 1.61 15.48 3.76
N ALA A 63 2.10 14.56 2.94
CA ALA A 63 1.97 14.63 1.49
C ALA A 63 0.51 14.37 1.07
N GLU A 64 0.11 14.89 -0.10
CA GLU A 64 -1.25 14.67 -0.61
C GLU A 64 -1.45 13.24 -1.10
N ILE A 65 -0.48 12.70 -1.83
CA ILE A 65 -0.50 11.34 -2.42
C ILE A 65 0.90 10.74 -2.33
N LEU A 66 0.99 9.47 -1.94
CA LEU A 66 2.24 8.69 -1.95
C LEU A 66 1.94 7.21 -2.22
N TYR A 67 2.59 6.65 -3.24
CA TYR A 67 2.57 5.21 -3.54
C TYR A 67 3.87 4.79 -4.23
N ALA A 68 4.21 3.51 -4.14
CA ALA A 68 5.49 2.98 -4.63
C ALA A 68 5.51 2.82 -6.16
N SER A 69 6.57 3.28 -6.83
CA SER A 69 6.85 2.85 -8.21
C SER A 69 7.49 1.45 -8.19
N THR A 70 6.81 0.45 -8.76
CA THR A 70 7.21 -0.98 -8.67
C THR A 70 8.13 -1.46 -9.79
N ARG A 71 8.27 -0.65 -10.86
CA ARG A 71 8.95 -1.05 -12.11
C ARG A 71 10.35 -1.61 -11.91
N LYS A 72 11.15 -1.02 -11.01
CA LYS A 72 12.53 -1.49 -10.74
C LYS A 72 12.53 -2.87 -10.08
N ALA A 73 11.70 -3.06 -9.06
CA ALA A 73 11.59 -4.34 -8.35
C ALA A 73 11.05 -5.46 -9.26
N GLU A 74 10.05 -5.16 -10.09
CA GLU A 74 9.51 -6.14 -11.05
C GLU A 74 10.55 -6.56 -12.10
N LYS A 75 11.29 -5.59 -12.65
CA LYS A 75 12.27 -5.85 -13.71
C LYS A 75 13.47 -6.65 -13.19
N GLU A 76 14.04 -6.21 -12.07
CA GLU A 76 15.35 -6.67 -11.59
C GLU A 76 15.25 -7.76 -10.53
N LEU A 77 14.29 -7.67 -9.61
CA LEU A 77 14.09 -8.67 -8.55
C LEU A 77 13.07 -9.75 -8.94
N LYS A 78 12.36 -9.57 -10.07
CA LYS A 78 11.19 -10.41 -10.45
C LYS A 78 10.11 -10.45 -9.36
N TRP A 79 10.09 -9.43 -8.50
CA TRP A 79 9.16 -9.32 -7.41
C TRP A 79 7.89 -8.62 -7.89
N LYS A 80 6.72 -9.21 -7.59
CA LYS A 80 5.42 -8.63 -7.90
C LYS A 80 4.46 -8.87 -6.74
N TYR A 81 3.75 -7.81 -6.33
CA TYR A 81 2.64 -7.94 -5.39
C TYR A 81 1.50 -8.74 -6.01
N VAL A 82 0.94 -9.67 -5.23
CA VAL A 82 -0.25 -10.45 -5.58
C VAL A 82 -1.25 -10.32 -4.43
N ILE A 83 -2.52 -10.04 -4.76
CA ILE A 83 -3.61 -10.10 -3.77
C ILE A 83 -3.95 -11.58 -3.59
N ALA A 84 -3.83 -12.09 -2.37
CA ALA A 84 -4.30 -13.42 -1.98
C ALA A 84 -5.77 -13.36 -1.55
#